data_AF-A0A0Q9YYT3-F1
#
_entry.id   AF-A0A0Q9YYT3-F1
#
_cell.length_a   1.000
_cell.length_b   1.000
_cell.length_c   1.000
_cell.angle_alpha   90.00
_cell.angle_beta   90.00
_cell.angle_gamma   90.00
#
_symmetry.space_group_name_H-M   'P 1'
#
loop_
_entity.id
_entity.type
_entity.pdbx_description
1 polymer ?
#
loop_
_entity_poly.entity_id
_entity_poly.type
_entity_poly.pdbx_seq_one_letter_code
_entity_poly.pdbx_strand_id
1 'polypeptide(L)'
;MQNGPNRYDQPPPNKRAKFHEEPEENLDPSPLTQFNNIPIERLLHIVNYLPAYQRFGLRRVSLISRQFQSMPSQISFAELYQSCLKDPEGVPYLLSHPTCLAHFTTTQLLELVSCNLTLATKILVLLSQAPFMRSTYFSIVGLNLDVAKMILLHYEDYGFETIDELTLFEILAQMHEEIALKLLTIHLPNLNFLAYQIVNIAFYHETAAELVLNTQALFDQLADDDIACLVCQHERLAIHVLNTPELNDRMGIFELSILGSKHLSVAKRILQEQGERFQEPDLIELCSHNPLIAAEIIHDPLIVEKLSEGCVVFMASLSEPLALSVVSHPTLSQRLSAQSLVNLAMPYPSVAKEIQKAPQLHEKLTALQQLMLLCQSPMLCNKLADPAINQDLTGSDFVALSQYSLPAMRMILSTPELYLKLNANNLMEMGSKNQEMFLMIQQNPLLWDRLDTEHLLDFHHQYPGLHETLMKNDKVNEINRVELKCEHQLREGVHQIAKALYVPNENKVCARTRPVPRRR
;
A
#
# COMPACT_ATOMS: atom_id res chain seq x y z
N MET A 1 52.01 12.78 -60.79
CA MET A 1 51.46 11.62 -61.52
C MET A 1 50.20 11.20 -60.77
N GLN A 2 49.04 11.70 -61.20
CA GLN A 2 48.04 11.04 -62.07
C GLN A 2 47.00 10.23 -61.28
N ASN A 3 45.79 10.80 -61.25
CA ASN A 3 44.45 10.23 -61.52
C ASN A 3 43.87 9.08 -60.65
N GLY A 4 42.63 9.31 -60.18
CA GLY A 4 41.67 8.33 -59.61
C GLY A 4 41.09 7.35 -60.66
N PRO A 5 39.81 6.90 -60.62
CA PRO A 5 38.67 7.28 -59.75
C PRO A 5 37.73 6.11 -59.27
N ASN A 6 36.66 6.50 -58.58
CA ASN A 6 35.37 5.84 -58.24
C ASN A 6 34.86 4.66 -59.08
N ARG A 7 34.12 3.74 -58.43
CA ARG A 7 32.82 3.20 -58.93
C ARG A 7 31.96 2.45 -57.87
N TYR A 8 30.76 3.01 -57.66
CA TYR A 8 29.41 2.50 -57.36
C TYR A 8 29.08 1.01 -57.05
N ASP A 9 28.22 0.87 -56.04
CA ASP A 9 26.99 0.06 -55.86
C ASP A 9 26.88 -1.36 -56.43
N GLN A 10 26.69 -2.35 -55.53
CA GLN A 10 25.68 -3.42 -55.65
C GLN A 10 25.20 -3.92 -54.27
N PRO A 11 23.88 -4.16 -54.05
CA PRO A 11 23.36 -4.85 -52.87
C PRO A 11 23.45 -6.38 -53.01
N PRO A 12 23.52 -7.14 -51.91
CA PRO A 12 23.62 -8.60 -51.95
C PRO A 12 22.30 -9.29 -52.32
N PRO A 13 22.35 -10.53 -52.87
CA PRO A 13 21.23 -11.17 -53.53
C PRO A 13 20.23 -11.85 -52.58
N ASN A 14 19.00 -11.87 -53.08
CA ASN A 14 17.77 -12.39 -52.49
C ASN A 14 17.79 -13.94 -52.39
N LYS A 15 17.86 -14.50 -51.19
CA LYS A 15 17.69 -15.96 -50.97
C LYS A 15 16.20 -16.32 -50.91
N ARG A 16 15.65 -16.79 -52.04
CA ARG A 16 14.37 -17.51 -52.07
C ARG A 16 14.56 -18.92 -51.48
N ALA A 17 14.01 -19.17 -50.30
CA ALA A 17 13.78 -20.51 -49.79
C ALA A 17 12.56 -21.12 -50.53
N LYS A 18 12.76 -22.28 -51.16
CA LYS A 18 11.68 -23.12 -51.67
C LYS A 18 11.04 -23.82 -50.48
N PHE A 19 9.76 -23.56 -50.22
CA PHE A 19 8.95 -24.39 -49.34
C PHE A 19 8.30 -25.50 -50.16
N HIS A 20 8.42 -26.72 -49.65
CA HIS A 20 7.71 -27.90 -50.10
C HIS A 20 6.21 -27.72 -49.86
N GLU A 21 5.40 -28.03 -50.87
CA GLU A 21 3.96 -28.26 -50.73
C GLU A 21 3.75 -29.66 -50.13
N GLU A 22 3.10 -29.72 -48.97
CA GLU A 22 2.48 -30.92 -48.42
C GLU A 22 0.95 -30.86 -48.64
N PRO A 23 0.27 -32.02 -48.73
CA PRO A 23 -1.09 -32.10 -49.29
C PRO A 23 -2.17 -31.66 -48.30
N GLU A 24 -3.19 -30.98 -48.82
CA GLU A 24 -4.38 -30.52 -48.08
C GLU A 24 -5.17 -31.71 -47.49
N GLU A 25 -5.12 -31.86 -46.17
CA GLU A 25 -6.11 -32.63 -45.42
C GLU A 25 -7.34 -31.75 -45.12
N ASN A 26 -8.51 -32.28 -45.48
CA ASN A 26 -9.83 -31.72 -45.16
C ASN A 26 -9.98 -31.51 -43.65
N LEU A 27 -9.86 -30.25 -43.21
CA LEU A 27 -10.31 -29.80 -41.90
C LEU A 27 -11.73 -29.24 -42.02
N ASP A 28 -12.63 -29.74 -41.17
CA ASP A 28 -13.94 -29.17 -40.92
C ASP A 28 -13.86 -27.64 -40.77
N PRO A 29 -14.83 -26.88 -41.30
CA PRO A 29 -14.81 -25.43 -41.15
C PRO A 29 -14.86 -25.06 -39.66
N SER A 30 -13.77 -24.45 -39.20
CA SER A 30 -13.65 -23.89 -37.86
C SER A 30 -14.90 -23.08 -37.46
N PRO A 31 -15.34 -23.10 -36.18
CA PRO A 31 -16.43 -22.26 -35.67
C PRO A 31 -16.28 -20.75 -35.95
N LEU A 32 -15.10 -20.33 -36.44
CA LEU A 32 -14.71 -18.97 -36.79
C LEU A 32 -15.51 -18.32 -37.93
N THR A 33 -16.22 -19.06 -38.78
CA THR A 33 -16.97 -18.46 -39.92
C THR A 33 -18.39 -18.01 -39.59
N GLN A 34 -18.97 -18.40 -38.45
CA GLN A 34 -20.35 -18.02 -38.10
C GLN A 34 -20.49 -16.64 -37.43
N PHE A 35 -19.39 -16.05 -36.96
CA PHE A 35 -19.42 -14.78 -36.21
C PHE A 35 -19.06 -13.54 -37.04
N ASN A 36 -18.55 -13.71 -38.27
CA ASN A 36 -18.24 -12.59 -39.18
C ASN A 36 -19.48 -11.87 -39.75
N ASN A 37 -20.69 -12.38 -39.45
CA ASN A 37 -21.96 -11.86 -39.94
C ASN A 37 -22.79 -11.15 -38.87
N ILE A 38 -22.27 -10.93 -37.66
CA ILE A 38 -23.01 -10.15 -36.66
C ILE A 38 -22.98 -8.67 -37.08
N PRO A 39 -24.13 -8.06 -37.42
CA PRO A 39 -24.16 -6.65 -37.76
C PRO A 39 -23.65 -5.80 -36.59
N ILE A 40 -22.91 -4.74 -36.88
CA ILE A 40 -22.37 -3.80 -35.88
C ILE A 40 -23.47 -3.32 -34.93
N GLU A 41 -24.70 -3.19 -35.41
CA GLU A 41 -25.86 -2.79 -34.63
C GLU A 41 -26.21 -3.80 -33.52
N ARG A 42 -26.03 -5.10 -33.75
CA ARG A 42 -26.26 -6.15 -32.74
C ARG A 42 -25.13 -6.22 -31.71
N LEU A 43 -23.89 -5.95 -32.11
CA LEU A 43 -22.76 -5.82 -31.18
C LEU A 43 -22.96 -4.62 -30.25
N LEU A 44 -23.38 -3.47 -30.80
CA LEU A 44 -23.76 -2.30 -30.01
C LEU A 44 -24.93 -2.62 -29.05
N HIS A 45 -25.89 -3.43 -29.49
CA HIS A 45 -26.99 -3.85 -28.64
C HIS A 45 -26.56 -4.72 -27.45
N ILE A 46 -25.60 -5.64 -27.63
CA ILE A 46 -25.05 -6.49 -26.56
C ILE A 46 -24.21 -5.66 -25.58
N VAL A 47 -23.34 -4.78 -26.09
CA VAL A 47 -22.53 -3.87 -25.25
C VAL A 47 -23.42 -2.93 -24.44
N ASN A 48 -24.60 -2.56 -24.96
CA ASN A 48 -25.59 -1.76 -24.24
C ASN A 48 -26.19 -2.46 -23.00
N TYR A 49 -26.11 -3.79 -22.89
CA TYR A 49 -26.55 -4.53 -21.71
C TYR A 49 -25.48 -4.70 -20.63
N LEU A 50 -24.20 -4.40 -20.93
CA LEU A 50 -23.15 -4.39 -19.93
C LEU A 50 -23.25 -3.11 -19.08
N PRO A 51 -23.12 -3.21 -17.74
CA PRO A 51 -22.91 -2.05 -16.88
C PRO A 51 -21.78 -1.18 -17.42
N ALA A 52 -21.94 0.14 -17.35
CA ALA A 52 -21.04 1.08 -18.02
C ALA A 52 -19.57 0.92 -17.59
N TYR A 53 -19.32 0.53 -16.34
CA TYR A 53 -17.97 0.23 -15.82
C TYR A 53 -17.31 -1.00 -16.45
N GLN A 54 -18.09 -2.02 -16.89
CA GLN A 54 -17.56 -3.15 -17.64
C GLN A 54 -17.18 -2.76 -19.08
N ARG A 55 -17.66 -1.61 -19.56
CA ARG A 55 -17.22 -1.01 -20.83
C ARG A 55 -15.86 -0.34 -20.72
N PHE A 56 -15.33 -0.14 -19.52
CA PHE A 56 -14.07 0.57 -19.29
C PHE A 56 -12.83 -0.22 -19.75
N GLY A 57 -12.83 -1.54 -19.56
CA GLY A 57 -11.82 -2.43 -20.17
C GLY A 57 -11.82 -2.39 -21.70
N LEU A 58 -12.81 -1.74 -22.33
CA LEU A 58 -13.01 -1.68 -23.77
C LEU A 58 -12.30 -0.52 -24.47
N ARG A 59 -11.44 0.28 -23.82
CA ARG A 59 -10.43 1.04 -24.59
C ARG A 59 -9.42 0.11 -25.28
N ARG A 60 -9.36 -1.16 -24.86
CA ARG A 60 -8.79 -2.27 -25.64
C ARG A 60 -9.74 -2.84 -26.72
N VAL A 61 -10.98 -2.37 -26.91
CA VAL A 61 -11.85 -2.87 -28.00
C VAL A 61 -11.43 -2.41 -29.40
N SER A 62 -10.69 -1.31 -29.50
CA SER A 62 -9.94 -1.03 -30.73
C SER A 62 -8.94 -2.15 -31.07
N LEU A 63 -8.47 -2.91 -30.07
CA LEU A 63 -7.69 -4.16 -30.22
C LEU A 63 -8.57 -5.44 -30.25
N ILE A 64 -9.72 -5.48 -29.58
CA ILE A 64 -10.62 -6.65 -29.56
C ILE A 64 -11.35 -6.85 -30.90
N SER A 65 -11.35 -5.85 -31.79
CA SER A 65 -11.76 -6.03 -33.19
C SER A 65 -10.94 -7.09 -33.96
N ARG A 66 -9.84 -7.64 -33.41
CA ARG A 66 -9.08 -8.71 -34.08
C ARG A 66 -9.08 -10.07 -33.39
N GLN A 67 -9.44 -10.20 -32.11
CA GLN A 67 -9.37 -11.49 -31.39
C GLN A 67 -10.42 -11.59 -30.28
N PHE A 68 -11.70 -11.77 -30.64
CA PHE A 68 -12.76 -12.16 -29.68
C PHE A 68 -12.74 -13.68 -29.47
N GLN A 69 -11.87 -14.18 -28.57
CA GLN A 69 -11.92 -15.58 -28.11
C GLN A 69 -12.04 -15.77 -26.60
N SER A 70 -12.16 -14.71 -25.80
CA SER A 70 -12.74 -14.84 -24.45
C SER A 70 -13.33 -13.50 -24.03
N MET A 71 -14.63 -13.47 -23.75
CA MET A 71 -15.15 -12.38 -22.93
C MET A 71 -14.46 -12.51 -21.57
N PRO A 72 -13.78 -11.46 -21.07
CA PRO A 72 -13.23 -11.55 -19.73
C PRO A 72 -14.40 -11.83 -18.77
N SER A 73 -14.20 -12.83 -17.91
CA SER A 73 -14.88 -12.94 -16.63
C SER A 73 -15.02 -11.55 -16.00
N GLN A 74 -16.16 -11.28 -15.34
CA GLN A 74 -16.49 -10.00 -14.70
C GLN A 74 -15.23 -9.28 -14.18
N ILE A 75 -14.87 -8.15 -14.79
CA ILE A 75 -13.71 -7.36 -14.35
C ILE A 75 -14.02 -6.84 -12.95
N SER A 76 -13.15 -7.15 -12.01
CA SER A 76 -13.25 -6.69 -10.62
C SER A 76 -12.91 -5.19 -10.49
N PHE A 77 -13.40 -4.54 -9.43
CA PHE A 77 -13.03 -3.13 -9.16
C PHE A 77 -11.53 -2.94 -8.91
N ALA A 78 -10.85 -3.97 -8.38
CA ALA A 78 -9.39 -3.95 -8.22
C ALA A 78 -8.68 -3.91 -9.59
N GLU A 79 -9.12 -4.70 -10.55
CA GLU A 79 -8.57 -4.68 -11.92
C GLU A 79 -8.88 -3.36 -12.64
N LEU A 80 -10.07 -2.78 -12.45
CA LEU A 80 -10.42 -1.46 -12.98
C LEU A 80 -9.53 -0.35 -12.41
N TYR A 81 -9.35 -0.33 -11.09
CA TYR A 81 -8.49 0.61 -10.39
C TYR A 81 -7.04 0.53 -10.92
N GLN A 82 -6.46 -0.67 -10.98
CA GLN A 82 -5.10 -0.88 -11.53
C GLN A 82 -4.98 -0.49 -13.01
N SER A 83 -6.04 -0.66 -13.80
CA SER A 83 -6.05 -0.22 -15.19
C SER A 83 -6.04 1.31 -15.33
N CYS A 84 -6.79 2.02 -14.50
CA CYS A 84 -6.82 3.49 -14.49
C CYS A 84 -5.48 4.10 -14.08
N LEU A 85 -4.77 3.49 -13.13
CA LEU A 85 -3.44 3.96 -12.75
C LEU A 85 -2.44 3.90 -13.92
N LYS A 86 -2.62 2.94 -14.84
CA LYS A 86 -1.77 2.80 -16.05
C LYS A 86 -2.20 3.69 -17.21
N ASP A 87 -3.50 3.97 -17.33
CA ASP A 87 -4.09 4.82 -18.38
C ASP A 87 -5.05 5.85 -17.75
N PRO A 88 -4.53 7.03 -17.35
CA PRO A 88 -5.30 8.03 -16.63
C PRO A 88 -6.41 8.70 -17.44
N GLU A 89 -6.44 8.54 -18.76
CA GLU A 89 -7.48 9.14 -19.60
C GLU A 89 -8.89 8.61 -19.27
N GLY A 90 -8.95 7.42 -18.68
CA GLY A 90 -10.19 6.78 -18.30
C GLY A 90 -10.73 7.19 -16.92
N VAL A 91 -9.90 7.81 -16.07
CA VAL A 91 -10.27 8.18 -14.70
C VAL A 91 -11.56 9.01 -14.63
N PRO A 92 -11.73 10.10 -15.41
CA PRO A 92 -12.96 10.91 -15.33
C PRO A 92 -14.22 10.11 -15.64
N TYR A 93 -14.14 9.13 -16.56
CA TYR A 93 -15.27 8.27 -16.86
C TYR A 93 -15.61 7.33 -15.69
N LEU A 94 -14.61 6.65 -15.13
CA LEU A 94 -14.81 5.72 -14.02
C LEU A 94 -15.44 6.44 -12.82
N LEU A 95 -14.89 7.61 -12.47
CA LEU A 95 -15.35 8.42 -11.33
C LEU A 95 -16.68 9.15 -11.61
N SER A 96 -17.06 9.32 -12.89
CA SER A 96 -18.40 9.82 -13.25
C SER A 96 -19.51 8.79 -13.04
N HIS A 97 -19.20 7.54 -12.68
CA HIS A 97 -20.20 6.50 -12.47
C HIS A 97 -20.46 6.25 -10.97
N PRO A 98 -21.70 6.46 -10.47
CA PRO A 98 -22.01 6.35 -9.02
C PRO A 98 -21.66 4.99 -8.42
N THR A 99 -21.92 3.90 -9.16
CA THR A 99 -21.58 2.55 -8.70
C THR A 99 -20.08 2.40 -8.43
N CYS A 100 -19.20 2.99 -9.26
CA CYS A 100 -17.76 2.84 -9.07
C CYS A 100 -17.28 3.62 -7.84
N LEU A 101 -17.81 4.83 -7.64
CA LEU A 101 -17.47 5.65 -6.47
C LEU A 101 -17.80 4.96 -5.14
N ALA A 102 -18.90 4.21 -5.09
CA ALA A 102 -19.30 3.46 -3.89
C ALA A 102 -18.34 2.31 -3.54
N HIS A 103 -17.53 1.85 -4.50
CA HIS A 103 -16.57 0.76 -4.29
C HIS A 103 -15.15 1.23 -3.97
N PHE A 104 -14.86 2.53 -4.07
CA PHE A 104 -13.54 3.07 -3.77
C PHE A 104 -13.53 3.73 -2.39
N THR A 105 -12.47 3.45 -1.63
CA THR A 105 -12.14 4.22 -0.43
C THR A 105 -11.76 5.65 -0.83
N THR A 106 -11.78 6.58 0.13
CA THR A 106 -11.36 7.95 -0.12
C THR A 106 -9.92 7.99 -0.64
N THR A 107 -9.00 7.20 -0.07
CA THR A 107 -7.62 7.06 -0.56
C THR A 107 -7.55 6.62 -2.02
N GLN A 108 -8.29 5.57 -2.40
CA GLN A 108 -8.32 5.09 -3.79
C GLN A 108 -8.88 6.13 -4.77
N LEU A 109 -9.87 6.91 -4.34
CA LEU A 109 -10.39 8.02 -5.15
C LEU A 109 -9.33 9.09 -5.39
N LEU A 110 -8.55 9.45 -4.36
CA LEU A 110 -7.52 10.47 -4.45
C LEU A 110 -6.34 10.03 -5.34
N GLU A 111 -5.94 8.76 -5.26
CA GLU A 111 -4.94 8.16 -6.14
C GLU A 111 -5.39 8.17 -7.61
N LEU A 112 -6.67 7.89 -7.87
CA LEU A 112 -7.21 8.01 -9.23
C LEU A 112 -7.22 9.47 -9.68
N VAL A 113 -7.66 10.39 -8.81
CA VAL A 113 -7.67 11.83 -9.08
C VAL A 113 -6.28 12.34 -9.45
N SER A 114 -5.23 11.96 -8.71
CA SER A 114 -3.86 12.41 -8.95
C SER A 114 -3.31 11.97 -10.31
N CYS A 115 -3.79 10.85 -10.87
CA CYS A 115 -3.37 10.40 -12.20
C CYS A 115 -3.83 11.35 -13.32
N ASN A 116 -4.86 12.17 -13.10
CA ASN A 116 -5.39 13.09 -14.11
C ASN A 116 -5.21 14.55 -13.69
N LEU A 117 -4.24 15.24 -14.29
CA LEU A 117 -3.86 16.62 -13.93
C LEU A 117 -5.07 17.58 -13.88
N THR A 118 -5.97 17.53 -14.86
CA THR A 118 -7.12 18.43 -14.90
C THR A 118 -8.12 18.16 -13.78
N LEU A 119 -8.36 16.88 -13.48
CA LEU A 119 -9.21 16.48 -12.37
C LEU A 119 -8.56 16.86 -11.02
N ALA A 120 -7.28 16.55 -10.84
CA ALA A 120 -6.51 16.90 -9.66
C ALA A 120 -6.57 18.40 -9.36
N THR A 121 -6.26 19.26 -10.34
CA THR A 121 -6.33 20.72 -10.16
C THR A 121 -7.70 21.19 -9.69
N LYS A 122 -8.78 20.69 -10.31
CA LYS A 122 -10.14 21.09 -9.94
C LYS A 122 -10.53 20.59 -8.55
N ILE A 123 -10.08 19.41 -8.16
CA ILE A 123 -10.33 18.87 -6.82
C ILE A 123 -9.52 19.61 -5.77
N LEU A 124 -8.29 20.04 -6.07
CA LEU A 124 -7.48 20.84 -5.15
C LEU A 124 -8.14 22.18 -4.83
N VAL A 125 -8.72 22.85 -5.83
CA VAL A 125 -9.50 24.09 -5.61
C VAL A 125 -10.74 23.84 -4.76
N LEU A 126 -11.44 22.72 -4.98
CA LEU A 126 -12.58 22.35 -4.13
C LEU A 126 -12.12 22.09 -2.68
N LEU A 127 -11.02 21.37 -2.53
CA LEU A 127 -10.49 21.00 -1.23
C LEU A 127 -9.99 22.23 -0.48
N SER A 128 -9.32 23.20 -1.12
CA SER A 128 -8.81 24.40 -0.46
C SER A 128 -9.89 25.27 0.19
N GLN A 129 -11.14 25.12 -0.26
CA GLN A 129 -12.31 25.76 0.34
C GLN A 129 -12.87 24.99 1.54
N ALA A 130 -12.38 23.77 1.80
CA ALA A 130 -12.80 22.89 2.89
C ALA A 130 -11.74 22.87 4.02
N PRO A 131 -11.96 23.57 5.14
CA PRO A 131 -10.94 23.78 6.19
C PRO A 131 -10.47 22.49 6.90
N PHE A 132 -11.19 21.37 6.75
CA PHE A 132 -10.93 20.11 7.45
C PHE A 132 -10.20 19.05 6.61
N MET A 133 -9.89 19.29 5.33
CA MET A 133 -9.42 18.24 4.40
C MET A 133 -7.89 18.22 4.20
N ARG A 134 -7.11 18.45 5.26
CA ARG A 134 -5.64 18.64 5.16
C ARG A 134 -4.88 17.38 4.71
N SER A 135 -5.19 16.23 5.29
CA SER A 135 -4.51 14.96 4.96
C SER A 135 -4.76 14.52 3.51
N THR A 136 -5.95 14.81 3.00
CA THR A 136 -6.43 14.50 1.65
C THR A 136 -5.63 15.20 0.56
N TYR A 137 -5.11 16.42 0.81
CA TYR A 137 -4.23 17.10 -0.16
C TYR A 137 -3.01 16.24 -0.45
N PHE A 138 -2.33 15.74 0.58
CA PHE A 138 -1.05 15.04 0.41
C PHE A 138 -1.18 13.82 -0.50
N SER A 139 -2.31 13.10 -0.44
CA SER A 139 -2.58 11.97 -1.33
C SER A 139 -2.77 12.38 -2.79
N ILE A 140 -3.38 13.54 -3.10
CA ILE A 140 -3.51 14.02 -4.49
C ILE A 140 -2.19 14.61 -4.99
N VAL A 141 -1.55 15.40 -4.12
CA VAL A 141 -0.44 16.27 -4.45
C VAL A 141 0.86 15.47 -4.64
N GLY A 142 1.08 14.42 -3.85
CA GLY A 142 2.34 13.67 -3.84
C GLY A 142 2.49 12.59 -4.91
N LEU A 143 1.43 12.17 -5.61
CA LEU A 143 1.50 10.98 -6.48
C LEU A 143 1.84 11.28 -7.95
N ASN A 144 1.67 12.52 -8.39
CA ASN A 144 1.89 12.90 -9.79
C ASN A 144 2.79 14.15 -9.89
N LEU A 145 3.90 13.99 -10.59
CA LEU A 145 4.92 15.02 -10.72
C LEU A 145 4.40 16.30 -11.37
N ASP A 146 3.51 16.21 -12.35
CA ASP A 146 2.96 17.40 -13.03
C ASP A 146 2.01 18.15 -12.12
N VAL A 147 1.20 17.43 -11.32
CA VAL A 147 0.34 18.01 -10.29
C VAL A 147 1.20 18.71 -9.24
N ALA A 148 2.23 18.03 -8.74
CA ALA A 148 3.18 18.58 -7.77
C ALA A 148 3.87 19.85 -8.27
N LYS A 149 4.41 19.84 -9.50
CA LYS A 149 5.03 21.02 -10.14
C LYS A 149 4.05 22.18 -10.28
N MET A 150 2.82 21.88 -10.67
CA MET A 150 1.78 22.88 -10.86
C MET A 150 1.38 23.53 -9.53
N ILE A 151 1.37 22.76 -8.44
CA ILE A 151 1.15 23.29 -7.08
C ILE A 151 2.31 24.18 -6.64
N LEU A 152 3.56 23.76 -6.85
CA LEU A 152 4.73 24.59 -6.54
C LEU A 152 4.70 25.93 -7.28
N LEU A 153 4.19 25.95 -8.52
CA LEU A 153 4.11 27.16 -9.33
C LEU A 153 2.96 28.09 -8.93
N HIS A 154 1.88 27.54 -8.37
CA HIS A 154 0.63 28.24 -8.12
C HIS A 154 0.19 28.14 -6.66
N TYR A 155 1.14 27.98 -5.73
CA TYR A 155 0.86 27.76 -4.30
C TYR A 155 -0.03 28.87 -3.72
N GLU A 156 0.28 30.13 -4.04
CA GLU A 156 -0.50 31.30 -3.61
C GLU A 156 -1.93 31.29 -4.17
N ASP A 157 -2.13 30.74 -5.39
CA ASP A 157 -3.44 30.69 -6.06
C ASP A 157 -4.38 29.66 -5.42
N TYR A 158 -3.84 28.64 -4.75
CA TYR A 158 -4.65 27.58 -4.16
C TYR A 158 -5.19 27.92 -2.77
N GLY A 159 -4.70 28.98 -2.12
CA GLY A 159 -5.21 29.38 -0.80
C GLY A 159 -5.02 28.29 0.26
N PHE A 160 -3.86 27.62 0.27
CA PHE A 160 -3.47 26.67 1.31
C PHE A 160 -3.21 27.39 2.66
N GLU A 161 -4.18 28.12 3.20
CA GLU A 161 -4.06 28.87 4.47
C GLU A 161 -3.73 27.98 5.68
N THR A 162 -3.75 26.66 5.48
CA THR A 162 -3.73 25.64 6.53
C THR A 162 -2.49 24.76 6.57
N ILE A 163 -1.68 24.76 5.51
CA ILE A 163 -0.41 24.03 5.42
C ILE A 163 0.64 25.09 5.14
N ASP A 164 1.69 25.16 5.94
CA ASP A 164 2.79 26.07 5.62
C ASP A 164 3.54 25.59 4.37
N GLU A 165 4.05 26.55 3.60
CA GLU A 165 4.69 26.31 2.31
C GLU A 165 5.84 25.29 2.40
N LEU A 166 6.62 25.36 3.50
CA LEU A 166 7.78 24.49 3.72
C LEU A 166 7.35 23.03 3.91
N THR A 167 6.36 22.76 4.76
CA THR A 167 5.82 21.42 4.95
C THR A 167 5.32 20.81 3.64
N LEU A 168 4.63 21.60 2.81
CA LEU A 168 4.17 21.13 1.50
C LEU A 168 5.33 20.79 0.57
N PHE A 169 6.38 21.61 0.57
CA PHE A 169 7.56 21.39 -0.26
C PHE A 169 8.36 20.16 0.18
N GLU A 170 8.50 19.92 1.48
CA GLU A 170 9.10 18.70 2.03
C GLU A 170 8.35 17.45 1.54
N ILE A 171 7.03 17.44 1.66
CA ILE A 171 6.21 16.29 1.23
C ILE A 171 6.35 16.05 -0.27
N LEU A 172 6.38 17.11 -1.07
CA LEU A 172 6.58 17.00 -2.52
C LEU A 172 7.98 16.50 -2.89
N ALA A 173 9.00 16.93 -2.15
CA ALA A 173 10.37 16.48 -2.34
C ALA A 173 10.55 14.98 -2.03
N GLN A 174 9.90 14.48 -0.97
CA GLN A 174 9.96 13.06 -0.58
C GLN A 174 9.41 12.13 -1.66
N MET A 175 8.46 12.61 -2.48
CA MET A 175 7.81 11.83 -3.52
C MET A 175 8.52 11.94 -4.88
N HIS A 176 9.26 13.02 -5.11
CA HIS A 176 9.74 13.41 -6.43
C HIS A 176 11.17 13.97 -6.40
N GLU A 177 12.12 13.19 -6.92
CA GLU A 177 13.55 13.55 -7.00
C GLU A 177 13.80 14.89 -7.70
N GLU A 178 13.08 15.17 -8.79
CA GLU A 178 13.22 16.44 -9.51
C GLU A 178 12.87 17.65 -8.62
N ILE A 179 11.86 17.51 -7.76
CA ILE A 179 11.46 18.55 -6.81
C ILE A 179 12.50 18.68 -5.71
N ALA A 180 12.97 17.56 -5.14
CA ALA A 180 14.01 17.56 -4.12
C ALA A 180 15.28 18.27 -4.62
N LEU A 181 15.78 17.89 -5.79
CA LEU A 181 16.96 18.50 -6.41
C LEU A 181 16.72 19.99 -6.71
N LYS A 182 15.54 20.35 -7.22
CA LYS A 182 15.19 21.75 -7.50
C LYS A 182 15.16 22.59 -6.23
N LEU A 183 14.58 22.08 -5.14
CA LEU A 183 14.54 22.79 -3.86
C LEU A 183 15.94 22.98 -3.27
N LEU A 184 16.75 21.92 -3.23
CA LEU A 184 18.13 21.99 -2.76
C LEU A 184 18.96 22.95 -3.63
N THR A 185 18.77 22.97 -4.95
CA THR A 185 19.58 23.78 -5.86
C THR A 185 19.16 25.25 -5.91
N ILE A 186 17.86 25.54 -5.98
CA ILE A 186 17.34 26.92 -6.12
C ILE A 186 17.49 27.69 -4.82
N HIS A 187 17.28 27.03 -3.67
CA HIS A 187 17.32 27.72 -2.39
C HIS A 187 18.73 27.84 -1.81
N LEU A 188 19.74 27.14 -2.35
CA LEU A 188 21.15 27.19 -1.94
C LEU A 188 21.68 28.58 -1.51
N PRO A 189 21.42 29.68 -2.26
CA PRO A 189 21.92 31.01 -1.92
C PRO A 189 21.18 31.70 -0.75
N ASN A 190 19.97 31.25 -0.42
CA ASN A 190 19.05 31.84 0.55
C ASN A 190 18.62 30.84 1.64
N LEU A 191 19.38 29.76 1.84
CA LEU A 191 19.00 28.64 2.71
C LEU A 191 18.81 29.09 4.16
N ASN A 192 17.55 29.11 4.58
CA ASN A 192 17.12 29.06 5.98
C ASN A 192 16.50 27.68 6.30
N PHE A 193 16.87 26.62 5.55
CA PHE A 193 16.43 25.27 5.92
C PHE A 193 17.14 24.85 7.21
N LEU A 194 16.37 24.26 8.13
CA LEU A 194 16.92 23.56 9.28
C LEU A 194 17.48 22.21 8.83
N ALA A 195 18.44 21.66 9.56
CA ALA A 195 19.12 20.39 9.21
C ALA A 195 18.12 19.25 8.91
N TYR A 196 17.10 19.08 9.75
CA TYR A 196 16.07 18.05 9.55
C TYR A 196 15.29 18.23 8.23
N GLN A 197 15.15 19.46 7.73
CA GLN A 197 14.46 19.73 6.47
C GLN A 197 15.31 19.30 5.29
N ILE A 198 16.62 19.55 5.36
CA ILE A 198 17.58 19.07 4.36
C ILE A 198 17.53 17.55 4.29
N VAL A 199 17.56 16.88 5.45
CA VAL A 199 17.43 15.42 5.56
C VAL A 199 16.10 14.96 4.95
N ASN A 200 14.96 15.51 5.37
CA ASN A 200 13.64 15.13 4.86
C ASN A 200 13.51 15.26 3.34
N ILE A 201 14.08 16.33 2.75
CA ILE A 201 14.04 16.58 1.30
C ILE A 201 14.87 15.55 0.53
N ALA A 202 16.01 15.15 1.07
CA ALA A 202 17.00 14.33 0.36
C ALA A 202 16.92 12.83 0.68
N PHE A 203 16.32 12.43 1.81
CA PHE A 203 16.32 11.07 2.37
C PHE A 203 15.84 9.96 1.42
N TYR A 204 14.88 10.27 0.54
CA TYR A 204 14.27 9.27 -0.36
C TYR A 204 15.00 9.13 -1.71
N HIS A 205 15.94 10.02 -2.01
CA HIS A 205 16.53 10.15 -3.35
C HIS A 205 18.05 10.18 -3.29
N GLU A 206 18.68 9.15 -3.86
CA GLU A 206 20.14 8.99 -3.77
C GLU A 206 20.90 10.16 -4.36
N THR A 207 20.43 10.72 -5.48
CA THR A 207 21.08 11.88 -6.11
C THR A 207 20.94 13.16 -5.29
N ALA A 208 19.82 13.33 -4.57
CA ALA A 208 19.61 14.46 -3.67
C ALA A 208 20.47 14.31 -2.41
N ALA A 209 20.54 13.11 -1.83
CA ALA A 209 21.44 12.82 -0.71
C ALA A 209 22.91 13.04 -1.08
N GLU A 210 23.33 12.57 -2.26
CA GLU A 210 24.67 12.80 -2.79
C GLU A 210 24.95 14.29 -3.03
N LEU A 211 23.98 15.07 -3.52
CA LEU A 211 24.10 16.53 -3.65
C LEU A 211 24.35 17.20 -2.30
N VAL A 212 23.62 16.79 -1.26
CA VAL A 212 23.79 17.32 0.10
C VAL A 212 25.19 17.03 0.64
N LEU A 213 25.68 15.79 0.51
CA LEU A 213 27.02 15.41 0.98
C LEU A 213 28.14 16.15 0.24
N ASN A 214 27.97 16.39 -1.06
CA ASN A 214 29.00 17.04 -1.88
C ASN A 214 28.95 18.58 -1.84
N THR A 215 27.94 19.16 -1.19
CA THR A 215 27.76 20.62 -1.11
C THR A 215 28.09 21.09 0.29
N GLN A 216 29.29 21.65 0.48
CA GLN A 216 29.82 22.05 1.79
C GLN A 216 28.83 22.86 2.64
N ALA A 217 28.15 23.85 2.03
CA ALA A 217 27.19 24.69 2.75
C ALA A 217 25.96 23.94 3.30
N LEU A 218 25.55 22.84 2.67
CA LEU A 218 24.48 21.97 3.15
C LEU A 218 25.05 20.98 4.18
N PHE A 219 26.20 20.38 3.88
CA PHE A 219 26.86 19.41 4.73
C PHE A 219 27.24 19.99 6.11
N ASP A 220 27.72 21.24 6.16
CA ASP A 220 28.10 21.92 7.41
C ASP A 220 26.91 22.16 8.37
N GLN A 221 25.67 22.05 7.87
CA GLN A 221 24.47 22.19 8.69
C GLN A 221 24.06 20.88 9.37
N LEU A 222 24.64 19.74 8.97
CA LEU A 222 24.21 18.42 9.43
C LEU A 222 25.04 17.93 10.61
N ALA A 223 24.33 17.46 11.64
CA ALA A 223 24.92 16.67 12.71
C ALA A 223 25.24 15.24 12.22
N ASP A 224 25.92 14.45 13.06
CA ASP A 224 26.38 13.11 12.67
C ASP A 224 25.19 12.15 12.46
N ASP A 225 24.14 12.28 13.26
CA ASP A 225 22.88 11.54 13.14
C ASP A 225 22.07 11.95 11.90
N ASP A 226 22.08 13.24 11.53
CA ASP A 226 21.49 13.72 10.28
C ASP A 226 22.16 13.06 9.07
N ILE A 227 23.49 12.96 9.07
CA ILE A 227 24.25 12.30 7.99
C ILE A 227 23.89 10.81 7.93
N ALA A 228 23.87 10.11 9.06
CA ALA A 228 23.52 8.71 9.13
C ALA A 228 22.09 8.45 8.60
N CYS A 229 21.13 9.27 9.01
CA CYS A 229 19.75 9.22 8.51
C CYS A 229 19.68 9.46 7.01
N LEU A 230 20.37 10.50 6.51
CA LEU A 230 20.39 10.86 5.10
C LEU A 230 20.85 9.71 4.19
N VAL A 231 21.87 8.95 4.62
CA VAL A 231 22.51 7.94 3.75
C VAL A 231 22.07 6.50 4.00
N CYS A 232 21.37 6.20 5.11
CA CYS A 232 21.01 4.82 5.46
C CYS A 232 20.10 4.15 4.42
N GLN A 233 19.33 4.93 3.65
CA GLN A 233 18.51 4.41 2.55
C GLN A 233 19.31 3.99 1.32
N HIS A 234 20.56 4.45 1.19
CA HIS A 234 21.34 4.34 -0.04
C HIS A 234 22.63 3.58 0.21
N GLU A 235 22.64 2.27 -0.11
CA GLU A 235 23.77 1.37 0.16
C GLU A 235 25.12 1.93 -0.32
N ARG A 236 25.15 2.51 -1.54
CA ARG A 236 26.38 3.10 -2.11
C ARG A 236 26.90 4.26 -1.25
N LEU A 237 26.01 5.15 -0.79
CA LEU A 237 26.40 6.30 0.02
C LEU A 237 26.77 5.87 1.44
N ALA A 238 26.07 4.90 2.03
CA ALA A 238 26.44 4.32 3.32
C ALA A 238 27.84 3.68 3.27
N ILE A 239 28.15 2.93 2.21
CA ILE A 239 29.50 2.39 1.97
C ILE A 239 30.52 3.51 1.76
N HIS A 240 30.16 4.59 1.07
CA HIS A 240 31.03 5.75 0.88
C HIS A 240 31.38 6.42 2.22
N VAL A 241 30.42 6.58 3.13
CA VAL A 241 30.64 7.07 4.50
C VAL A 241 31.64 6.18 5.23
N LEU A 242 31.42 4.85 5.24
CA LEU A 242 32.35 3.90 5.89
C LEU A 242 33.75 3.87 5.26
N ASN A 243 33.88 4.22 3.97
CA ASN A 243 35.16 4.24 3.26
C ASN A 243 35.91 5.55 3.35
N THR A 244 35.26 6.62 3.83
CA THR A 244 35.85 7.95 3.93
C THR A 244 36.24 8.17 5.39
N PRO A 245 37.53 8.12 5.76
CA PRO A 245 37.97 8.13 7.15
C PRO A 245 37.37 9.30 7.95
N GLU A 246 37.34 10.49 7.37
CA GLU A 246 36.81 11.68 8.02
C GLU A 246 35.31 11.60 8.32
N LEU A 247 34.53 10.90 7.48
CA LEU A 247 33.11 10.67 7.71
C LEU A 247 32.89 9.51 8.68
N ASN A 248 33.65 8.43 8.56
CA ASN A 248 33.56 7.27 9.44
C ASN A 248 33.96 7.62 10.88
N ASP A 249 34.99 8.46 11.07
CA ASP A 249 35.45 8.92 12.38
C ASP A 249 34.41 9.79 13.11
N ARG A 250 33.47 10.39 12.37
CA ARG A 250 32.31 11.12 12.92
C ARG A 250 31.21 10.17 13.39
N MET A 251 31.18 8.92 12.95
CA MET A 251 30.09 8.00 13.28
C MET A 251 30.30 7.37 14.66
N GLY A 252 29.45 7.70 15.62
CA GLY A 252 29.32 6.94 16.86
C GLY A 252 28.61 5.60 16.64
N ILE A 253 28.49 4.80 17.70
CA ILE A 253 27.84 3.48 17.61
C ILE A 253 26.38 3.61 17.19
N PHE A 254 25.68 4.61 17.71
CA PHE A 254 24.29 4.86 17.37
C PHE A 254 24.12 5.25 15.89
N GLU A 255 24.99 6.12 15.37
CA GLU A 255 24.98 6.52 13.96
C GLU A 255 25.31 5.34 13.05
N LEU A 256 26.26 4.48 13.45
CA LEU A 256 26.56 3.23 12.73
C LEU A 256 25.37 2.27 12.72
N SER A 257 24.60 2.18 13.81
CA SER A 257 23.36 1.39 13.83
C SER A 257 22.36 1.89 12.79
N ILE A 258 22.11 3.19 12.75
CA ILE A 258 21.21 3.81 11.76
C ILE A 258 21.70 3.52 10.35
N LEU A 259 22.98 3.76 10.10
CA LEU A 259 23.64 3.58 8.80
C LEU A 259 23.50 2.15 8.26
N GLY A 260 23.70 1.14 9.12
CA GLY A 260 23.61 -0.26 8.75
C GLY A 260 22.18 -0.82 8.68
N SER A 261 21.18 -0.12 9.23
CA SER A 261 19.85 -0.69 9.51
C SER A 261 19.08 -1.24 8.30
N LYS A 262 19.36 -0.72 7.09
CA LYS A 262 18.65 -1.09 5.86
C LYS A 262 19.38 -2.17 5.05
N HIS A 263 20.71 -2.16 5.06
CA HIS A 263 21.54 -2.92 4.11
C HIS A 263 22.40 -3.96 4.81
N LEU A 264 22.16 -5.24 4.50
CA LEU A 264 22.88 -6.36 5.13
C LEU A 264 24.41 -6.27 4.95
N SER A 265 24.87 -5.83 3.77
CA SER A 265 26.30 -5.65 3.45
C SER A 265 26.96 -4.63 4.37
N VAL A 266 26.30 -3.49 4.60
CA VAL A 266 26.74 -2.40 5.47
C VAL A 266 26.76 -2.87 6.92
N ALA A 267 25.66 -3.48 7.40
CA ALA A 267 25.58 -4.00 8.76
C ALA A 267 26.63 -5.07 9.05
N LYS A 268 26.87 -6.01 8.12
CA LYS A 268 27.93 -7.03 8.28
C LYS A 268 29.29 -6.41 8.47
N ARG A 269 29.62 -5.40 7.67
CA ARG A 269 30.88 -4.68 7.79
C ARG A 269 31.01 -3.99 9.15
N ILE A 270 29.96 -3.27 9.57
CA ILE A 270 29.93 -2.59 10.87
C ILE A 270 30.10 -3.57 12.03
N LEU A 271 29.40 -4.70 12.01
CA LEU A 271 29.51 -5.74 13.05
C LEU A 271 30.90 -6.39 13.07
N GLN A 272 31.51 -6.61 11.91
CA GLN A 272 32.88 -7.16 11.82
C GLN A 272 33.93 -6.20 12.37
N GLU A 273 33.79 -4.90 12.09
CA GLU A 273 34.77 -3.90 12.50
C GLU A 273 34.55 -3.43 13.96
N GLN A 274 33.29 -3.38 14.43
CA GLN A 274 32.93 -2.71 15.68
C GLN A 274 31.90 -3.45 16.55
N GLY A 275 31.49 -4.68 16.21
CA GLY A 275 30.37 -5.38 16.85
C GLY A 275 30.48 -5.55 18.36
N GLU A 276 31.70 -5.64 18.91
CA GLU A 276 31.90 -5.74 20.37
C GLU A 276 31.48 -4.48 21.15
N ARG A 277 31.39 -3.33 20.48
CA ARG A 277 31.03 -2.03 21.08
C ARG A 277 29.51 -1.84 21.19
N PHE A 278 28.73 -2.60 20.44
CA PHE A 278 27.28 -2.45 20.36
C PHE A 278 26.60 -2.92 21.65
N GLN A 279 25.63 -2.13 22.11
CA GLN A 279 24.70 -2.51 23.17
C GLN A 279 23.35 -2.95 22.58
N GLU A 280 22.44 -3.46 23.42
CA GLU A 280 21.13 -3.94 22.95
C GLU A 280 20.33 -2.90 22.15
N PRO A 281 20.22 -1.61 22.56
CA PRO A 281 19.50 -0.62 21.78
C PRO A 281 20.09 -0.41 20.38
N ASP A 282 21.43 -0.45 20.29
CA ASP A 282 22.17 -0.28 19.03
C ASP A 282 21.92 -1.46 18.09
N LEU A 283 21.88 -2.69 18.61
CA LEU A 283 21.60 -3.90 17.84
C LEU A 283 20.14 -3.97 17.38
N ILE A 284 19.21 -3.51 18.22
CA ILE A 284 17.79 -3.39 17.87
C ILE A 284 17.64 -2.42 16.69
N GLU A 285 18.25 -1.23 16.79
CA GLU A 285 18.21 -0.23 15.73
C GLU A 285 18.83 -0.77 14.44
N LEU A 286 20.00 -1.42 14.54
CA LEU A 286 20.71 -2.02 13.40
C LEU A 286 19.90 -3.10 12.67
N CYS A 287 19.00 -3.81 13.33
CA CYS A 287 18.20 -4.88 12.70
C CYS A 287 16.75 -4.51 12.40
N SER A 288 16.29 -3.35 12.89
CA SER A 288 14.87 -2.93 12.93
C SER A 288 14.16 -2.96 11.58
N HIS A 289 14.91 -2.82 10.48
CA HIS A 289 14.37 -2.72 9.12
C HIS A 289 14.76 -3.88 8.21
N ASN A 290 15.60 -4.81 8.65
CA ASN A 290 16.08 -5.91 7.82
C ASN A 290 16.22 -7.21 8.63
N PRO A 291 15.28 -8.17 8.47
CA PRO A 291 15.32 -9.44 9.19
C PRO A 291 16.59 -10.26 8.94
N LEU A 292 17.27 -10.08 7.80
CA LEU A 292 18.52 -10.80 7.55
C LEU A 292 19.64 -10.32 8.49
N ILE A 293 19.64 -9.05 8.89
CA ILE A 293 20.60 -8.53 9.87
C ILE A 293 20.32 -9.15 11.25
N ALA A 294 19.04 -9.22 11.64
CA ALA A 294 18.63 -9.90 12.86
C ALA A 294 19.07 -11.38 12.87
N ALA A 295 19.01 -12.05 11.71
CA ALA A 295 19.50 -13.41 11.55
C ALA A 295 21.00 -13.54 11.82
N GLU A 296 21.81 -12.62 11.31
CA GLU A 296 23.25 -12.62 11.58
C GLU A 296 23.54 -12.41 13.06
N ILE A 297 22.80 -11.52 13.74
CA ILE A 297 22.96 -11.24 15.17
C ILE A 297 22.53 -12.43 16.04
N ILE A 298 21.36 -13.02 15.80
CA ILE A 298 20.83 -14.13 16.61
C ILE A 298 21.71 -15.38 16.49
N HIS A 299 22.31 -15.62 15.32
CA HIS A 299 23.16 -16.78 15.10
C HIS A 299 24.62 -16.56 15.52
N ASP A 300 25.00 -15.36 15.95
CA ASP A 300 26.30 -15.10 16.58
C ASP A 300 26.24 -15.48 18.07
N PRO A 301 26.93 -16.56 18.50
CA PRO A 301 26.89 -17.01 19.89
C PRO A 301 27.40 -15.95 20.88
N LEU A 302 28.38 -15.14 20.48
CA LEU A 302 29.00 -14.14 21.37
C LEU A 302 28.09 -12.96 21.62
N ILE A 303 27.26 -12.61 20.63
CA ILE A 303 26.29 -11.52 20.76
C ILE A 303 25.04 -12.03 21.48
N VAL A 304 24.49 -13.18 21.07
CA VAL A 304 23.21 -13.70 21.59
C VAL A 304 23.22 -14.05 23.09
N GLU A 305 24.39 -14.39 23.63
CA GLU A 305 24.58 -14.62 25.07
C GLU A 305 24.38 -13.34 25.89
N LYS A 306 24.65 -12.17 25.30
CA LYS A 306 24.52 -10.87 25.97
C LYS A 306 23.12 -10.26 25.86
N LEU A 307 22.30 -10.75 24.93
CA LEU A 307 20.97 -10.19 24.66
C LEU A 307 19.96 -10.56 25.74
N SER A 308 19.09 -9.63 26.10
CA SER A 308 17.91 -9.85 26.92
C SER A 308 16.84 -10.67 26.18
N GLU A 309 15.88 -11.23 26.92
CA GLU A 309 14.71 -11.89 26.31
C GLU A 309 13.96 -10.94 25.37
N GLY A 310 13.75 -9.68 25.79
CA GLY A 310 13.03 -8.68 24.99
C GLY A 310 13.72 -8.41 23.65
N CYS A 311 15.05 -8.30 23.63
CA CYS A 311 15.83 -8.11 22.41
C CYS A 311 15.71 -9.31 21.46
N VAL A 312 15.84 -10.54 21.99
CA VAL A 312 15.68 -11.77 21.19
C VAL A 312 14.27 -11.88 20.61
N VAL A 313 13.24 -11.56 21.38
CA VAL A 313 11.84 -11.61 20.93
C VAL A 313 11.58 -10.57 19.85
N PHE A 314 12.08 -9.34 20.00
CA PHE A 314 11.97 -8.31 18.97
C PHE A 314 12.57 -8.79 17.65
N MET A 315 13.82 -9.24 17.68
CA MET A 315 14.53 -9.75 16.49
C MET A 315 13.81 -10.95 15.86
N ALA A 316 13.35 -11.89 16.68
CA ALA A 316 12.62 -13.07 16.22
C ALA A 316 11.25 -12.72 15.61
N SER A 317 10.60 -11.65 16.06
CA SER A 317 9.30 -11.20 15.54
C SER A 317 9.36 -10.56 14.14
N LEU A 318 10.57 -10.25 13.64
CA LEU A 318 10.75 -9.63 12.33
C LEU A 318 10.44 -10.59 11.17
N SER A 319 10.55 -11.92 11.37
CA SER A 319 10.19 -12.89 10.33
C SER A 319 9.89 -14.30 10.87
N GLU A 320 9.07 -15.06 10.14
CA GLU A 320 8.72 -16.44 10.47
C GLU A 320 9.95 -17.37 10.62
N PRO A 321 10.96 -17.33 9.72
CA PRO A 321 12.14 -18.18 9.87
C PRO A 321 12.94 -17.90 11.15
N LEU A 322 13.00 -16.65 11.60
CA LEU A 322 13.69 -16.28 12.85
C LEU A 322 12.92 -16.73 14.08
N ALA A 323 11.59 -16.52 14.08
CA ALA A 323 10.75 -17.03 15.14
C ALA A 323 10.90 -18.56 15.28
N LEU A 324 10.91 -19.29 14.17
CA LEU A 324 11.16 -20.74 14.16
C LEU A 324 12.57 -21.08 14.65
N SER A 325 13.61 -20.35 14.23
CA SER A 325 14.98 -20.64 14.65
C SER A 325 15.14 -20.47 16.16
N VAL A 326 14.55 -19.42 16.75
CA VAL A 326 14.59 -19.16 18.19
C VAL A 326 13.77 -20.18 18.98
N VAL A 327 12.55 -20.50 18.54
CA VAL A 327 11.67 -21.48 19.22
C VAL A 327 12.23 -22.91 19.13
N SER A 328 12.91 -23.24 18.04
CA SER A 328 13.57 -24.54 17.86
C SER A 328 14.93 -24.61 18.56
N HIS A 329 15.51 -23.46 18.95
CA HIS A 329 16.81 -23.42 19.58
C HIS A 329 16.72 -23.95 21.03
N PRO A 330 17.55 -24.95 21.42
CA PRO A 330 17.43 -25.59 22.74
C PRO A 330 17.58 -24.62 23.92
N THR A 331 18.47 -23.63 23.81
CA THR A 331 18.74 -22.67 24.90
C THR A 331 17.88 -21.41 24.83
N LEU A 332 17.62 -20.87 23.64
CA LEU A 332 16.87 -19.61 23.50
C LEU A 332 15.39 -19.83 23.81
N SER A 333 14.80 -20.93 23.33
CA SER A 333 13.40 -21.27 23.61
C SER A 333 13.10 -21.43 25.11
N GLN A 334 14.07 -21.92 25.89
CA GLN A 334 13.93 -22.05 27.34
C GLN A 334 13.94 -20.70 28.05
N ARG A 335 14.64 -19.69 27.51
CA ARG A 335 14.69 -18.32 28.02
C ARG A 335 13.40 -17.54 27.78
N LEU A 336 12.55 -17.99 26.85
CA LEU A 336 11.29 -17.32 26.53
C LEU A 336 10.23 -17.58 27.62
N SER A 337 9.56 -16.50 28.01
CA SER A 337 8.33 -16.52 28.81
C SER A 337 7.13 -17.02 28.00
N ALA A 338 6.05 -17.38 28.69
CA ALA A 338 4.81 -17.79 28.06
C ALA A 338 4.24 -16.74 27.11
N GLN A 339 4.33 -15.46 27.49
CA GLN A 339 3.84 -14.37 26.65
C GLN A 339 4.69 -14.19 25.40
N SER A 340 6.01 -14.28 25.52
CA SER A 340 6.94 -14.21 24.38
C SER A 340 6.70 -15.32 23.37
N LEU A 341 6.45 -16.55 23.84
CA LEU A 341 6.08 -17.68 22.99
C LEU A 341 4.80 -17.42 22.20
N VAL A 342 3.78 -16.86 22.85
CA VAL A 342 2.53 -16.47 22.17
C VAL A 342 2.80 -15.37 21.16
N ASN A 343 3.49 -14.30 21.54
CA ASN A 343 3.78 -13.17 20.65
C ASN A 343 4.50 -13.60 19.36
N LEU A 344 5.44 -14.56 19.46
CA LEU A 344 6.12 -15.13 18.29
C LEU A 344 5.22 -16.04 17.44
N ALA A 345 4.27 -16.73 18.06
CA ALA A 345 3.40 -17.68 17.37
C ALA A 345 2.19 -17.03 16.68
N MET A 346 1.68 -15.92 17.22
CA MET A 346 0.50 -15.23 16.69
C MET A 346 0.58 -14.87 15.20
N PRO A 347 1.68 -14.26 14.71
CA PRO A 347 1.80 -13.98 13.28
C PRO A 347 2.09 -15.23 12.44
N TYR A 348 2.55 -16.34 13.04
CA TYR A 348 3.17 -17.46 12.33
C TYR A 348 2.57 -18.84 12.71
N PRO A 349 1.65 -19.41 11.88
CA PRO A 349 1.04 -20.71 12.16
C PRO A 349 2.05 -21.85 12.35
N SER A 350 3.17 -21.80 11.65
CA SER A 350 4.23 -22.81 11.76
C SER A 350 4.88 -22.79 13.14
N VAL A 351 5.15 -21.59 13.68
CA VAL A 351 5.70 -21.38 15.02
C VAL A 351 4.73 -21.89 16.07
N ALA A 352 3.44 -21.57 15.94
CA ALA A 352 2.41 -22.08 16.84
C ALA A 352 2.37 -23.61 16.88
N LYS A 353 2.47 -24.26 15.71
CA LYS A 353 2.56 -25.72 15.61
C LYS A 353 3.83 -26.25 16.26
N GLU A 354 4.96 -25.58 16.09
CA GLU A 354 6.22 -26.02 16.67
C GLU A 354 6.20 -25.95 18.20
N ILE A 355 5.64 -24.88 18.77
CA ILE A 355 5.41 -24.76 20.21
C ILE A 355 4.49 -25.87 20.72
N GLN A 356 3.42 -26.21 19.98
CA GLN A 356 2.50 -27.30 20.36
C GLN A 356 3.17 -28.68 20.34
N LYS A 357 4.16 -28.91 19.46
CA LYS A 357 4.92 -30.17 19.41
C LYS A 357 5.93 -30.30 20.54
N ALA A 358 6.36 -29.19 21.14
CA ALA A 358 7.37 -29.13 22.20
C ALA A 358 6.70 -29.11 23.59
N PRO A 359 6.60 -30.25 24.30
CA PRO A 359 5.83 -30.33 25.55
C PRO A 359 6.32 -29.32 26.60
N GLN A 360 7.63 -29.13 26.70
CA GLN A 360 8.28 -28.20 27.62
C GLN A 360 7.91 -26.73 27.39
N LEU A 361 7.55 -26.35 26.16
CA LEU A 361 7.08 -25.00 25.84
C LEU A 361 5.58 -24.89 26.04
N HIS A 362 4.83 -25.94 25.67
CA HIS A 362 3.39 -26.01 25.82
C HIS A 362 2.94 -25.91 27.28
N GLU A 363 3.67 -26.56 28.19
CA GLU A 363 3.39 -26.53 29.64
C GLU A 363 3.57 -25.15 30.27
N LYS A 364 4.31 -24.23 29.64
CA LYS A 364 4.44 -22.83 30.11
C LYS A 364 3.16 -22.01 29.90
N LEU A 365 2.24 -22.45 29.04
CA LEU A 365 1.13 -21.63 28.55
C LEU A 365 -0.14 -21.82 29.39
N THR A 366 -0.82 -20.72 29.67
CA THR A 366 -2.18 -20.73 30.24
C THR A 366 -3.20 -21.28 29.24
N ALA A 367 -4.40 -21.66 29.71
CA ALA A 367 -5.48 -22.16 28.85
C ALA A 367 -5.83 -21.17 27.71
N LEU A 368 -5.93 -19.87 28.00
CA LEU A 368 -6.15 -18.83 26.98
C LEU A 368 -5.03 -18.81 25.94
N GLN A 369 -3.77 -18.82 26.38
CA GLN A 369 -2.62 -18.78 25.48
C GLN A 369 -2.54 -20.04 24.61
N GLN A 370 -2.91 -21.21 25.14
CA GLN A 370 -3.04 -22.43 24.34
C GLN A 370 -4.15 -22.33 23.29
N LEU A 371 -5.28 -21.66 23.59
CA LEU A 371 -6.32 -21.37 22.60
C LEU A 371 -5.84 -20.38 21.53
N MET A 372 -5.06 -19.37 21.92
CA MET A 372 -4.47 -18.41 20.98
C MET A 372 -3.57 -19.10 19.95
N LEU A 373 -2.79 -20.11 20.36
CA LEU A 373 -2.00 -20.93 19.43
C LEU A 373 -2.86 -21.74 18.44
N LEU A 374 -4.15 -21.90 18.70
CA LEU A 374 -5.09 -22.60 17.84
C LEU A 374 -5.91 -21.67 16.96
N CYS A 375 -5.73 -20.35 17.00
CA CYS A 375 -6.53 -19.39 16.22
C CYS A 375 -6.58 -19.69 14.72
N GLN A 376 -5.53 -20.27 14.17
CA GLN A 376 -5.46 -20.67 12.75
C GLN A 376 -5.76 -22.15 12.51
N SER A 377 -6.23 -22.87 13.54
CA SER A 377 -6.60 -24.29 13.49
C SER A 377 -8.12 -24.46 13.54
N PRO A 378 -8.71 -25.36 12.74
CA PRO A 378 -10.13 -25.71 12.84
C PRO A 378 -10.49 -26.31 14.21
N MET A 379 -9.51 -26.78 14.99
CA MET A 379 -9.74 -27.32 16.33
C MET A 379 -10.13 -26.26 17.36
N LEU A 380 -9.90 -24.96 17.10
CA LEU A 380 -10.26 -23.91 18.05
C LEU A 380 -11.75 -23.91 18.37
N CYS A 381 -12.62 -24.00 17.35
CA CYS A 381 -14.07 -23.99 17.57
C CYS A 381 -14.51 -25.17 18.45
N ASN A 382 -13.91 -26.35 18.25
CA ASN A 382 -14.21 -27.54 19.07
C ASN A 382 -13.82 -27.32 20.54
N LYS A 383 -12.67 -26.70 20.80
CA LYS A 383 -12.26 -26.38 22.17
C LYS A 383 -13.09 -25.26 22.78
N LEU A 384 -13.43 -24.23 22.01
CA LEU A 384 -14.19 -23.09 22.50
C LEU A 384 -15.67 -23.44 22.76
N ALA A 385 -16.19 -24.50 22.11
CA ALA A 385 -17.50 -25.06 22.41
C ALA A 385 -17.54 -25.86 23.73
N ASP A 386 -16.39 -26.21 24.32
CA ASP A 386 -16.34 -26.91 25.60
C ASP A 386 -16.76 -25.97 26.74
N PRO A 387 -17.86 -26.26 27.46
CA PRO A 387 -18.32 -25.44 28.57
C PRO A 387 -17.26 -25.24 29.67
N ALA A 388 -16.41 -26.24 29.91
CA ALA A 388 -15.37 -26.16 30.93
C ALA A 388 -14.30 -25.13 30.56
N ILE A 389 -14.02 -24.98 29.27
CA ILE A 389 -13.06 -23.99 28.75
C ILE A 389 -13.72 -22.61 28.69
N ASN A 390 -14.95 -22.53 28.18
CA ASN A 390 -15.58 -21.24 27.92
C ASN A 390 -16.10 -20.53 29.17
N GLN A 391 -16.33 -21.26 30.28
CA GLN A 391 -16.83 -20.66 31.52
C GLN A 391 -15.85 -19.63 32.07
N ASP A 392 -14.55 -19.92 31.97
CA ASP A 392 -13.45 -19.09 32.49
C ASP A 392 -13.04 -17.94 31.54
N LEU A 393 -13.56 -17.92 30.31
CA LEU A 393 -13.27 -16.87 29.33
C LEU A 393 -14.18 -15.66 29.51
N THR A 394 -13.59 -14.48 29.39
CA THR A 394 -14.24 -13.17 29.44
C THR A 394 -14.54 -12.64 28.03
N GLY A 395 -15.32 -11.55 27.95
CA GLY A 395 -15.52 -10.84 26.68
C GLY A 395 -14.22 -10.38 26.03
N SER A 396 -13.24 -9.92 26.82
CA SER A 396 -11.92 -9.52 26.31
C SER A 396 -11.12 -10.70 25.74
N ASP A 397 -11.26 -11.89 26.31
CA ASP A 397 -10.61 -13.10 25.78
C ASP A 397 -11.21 -13.50 24.43
N PHE A 398 -12.52 -13.35 24.27
CA PHE A 398 -13.19 -13.58 22.99
C PHE A 398 -12.76 -12.57 21.94
N VAL A 399 -12.59 -11.30 22.31
CA VAL A 399 -12.00 -10.30 21.41
C VAL A 399 -10.62 -10.76 20.98
N ALA A 400 -9.73 -11.10 21.92
CA ALA A 400 -8.38 -11.57 21.61
C ALA A 400 -8.40 -12.77 20.65
N LEU A 401 -9.24 -13.79 20.89
CA LEU A 401 -9.34 -14.96 20.02
C LEU A 401 -9.89 -14.63 18.62
N SER A 402 -10.87 -13.71 18.56
CA SER A 402 -11.55 -13.35 17.32
C SER A 402 -10.66 -12.60 16.34
N GLN A 403 -9.66 -11.86 16.83
CA GLN A 403 -8.71 -11.10 16.00
C GLN A 403 -7.91 -11.99 15.05
N TYR A 404 -7.75 -13.26 15.40
CA TYR A 404 -6.87 -14.18 14.71
C TYR A 404 -7.62 -15.36 14.08
N SER A 405 -8.96 -15.40 14.21
CA SER A 405 -9.77 -16.54 13.75
C SER A 405 -11.19 -16.15 13.37
N LEU A 406 -11.43 -16.01 12.06
CA LEU A 406 -12.79 -15.82 11.50
C LEU A 406 -13.77 -16.93 11.90
N PRO A 407 -13.39 -18.24 11.92
CA PRO A 407 -14.28 -19.29 12.40
C PRO A 407 -14.66 -19.14 13.87
N ALA A 408 -13.70 -18.84 14.75
CA ALA A 408 -13.97 -18.67 16.18
C ALA A 408 -14.88 -17.47 16.43
N MET A 409 -14.62 -16.38 15.74
CA MET A 409 -15.48 -15.20 15.69
C MET A 409 -16.93 -15.54 15.31
N ARG A 410 -17.14 -16.24 14.18
CA ARG A 410 -18.50 -16.59 13.73
C ARG A 410 -19.23 -17.36 14.82
N MET A 411 -18.52 -18.28 15.47
CA MET A 411 -19.05 -19.05 16.58
C MET A 411 -19.40 -18.14 17.77
N ILE A 412 -18.47 -17.27 18.20
CA ILE A 412 -18.71 -16.31 19.30
C ILE A 412 -19.96 -15.46 19.04
N LEU A 413 -20.09 -14.87 17.85
CA LEU A 413 -21.20 -13.97 17.49
C LEU A 413 -22.53 -14.71 17.21
N SER A 414 -22.48 -16.03 16.97
CA SER A 414 -23.66 -16.85 16.67
C SER A 414 -24.15 -17.65 17.88
N THR A 415 -23.33 -17.81 18.92
CA THR A 415 -23.65 -18.57 20.13
C THR A 415 -24.08 -17.63 21.26
N PRO A 416 -25.35 -17.68 21.71
CA PRO A 416 -25.87 -16.80 22.76
C PRO A 416 -25.03 -16.74 24.02
N GLU A 417 -24.57 -17.89 24.51
CA GLU A 417 -23.78 -17.99 25.74
C GLU A 417 -22.44 -17.24 25.64
N LEU A 418 -21.90 -17.12 24.41
CA LEU A 418 -20.62 -16.47 24.16
C LEU A 418 -20.81 -14.97 23.92
N TYR A 419 -21.69 -14.55 23.00
CA TYR A 419 -21.85 -13.12 22.72
C TYR A 419 -22.49 -12.35 23.88
N LEU A 420 -23.22 -13.01 24.79
CA LEU A 420 -23.73 -12.36 25.99
C LEU A 420 -22.62 -11.83 26.90
N LYS A 421 -21.39 -12.37 26.80
CA LYS A 421 -20.21 -11.88 27.52
C LYS A 421 -19.56 -10.64 26.89
N LEU A 422 -19.98 -10.22 25.70
CA LEU A 422 -19.39 -9.08 24.98
C LEU A 422 -20.07 -7.75 25.37
N ASN A 423 -19.28 -6.74 25.70
CA ASN A 423 -19.75 -5.36 25.86
C ASN A 423 -19.63 -4.56 24.54
N ALA A 424 -20.04 -3.29 24.55
CA ALA A 424 -19.98 -2.40 23.38
C ALA A 424 -18.55 -2.28 22.80
N ASN A 425 -17.56 -2.05 23.66
CA ASN A 425 -16.15 -1.92 23.26
C ASN A 425 -15.63 -3.21 22.60
N ASN A 426 -16.01 -4.37 23.15
CA ASN A 426 -15.66 -5.66 22.57
C ASN A 426 -16.23 -5.81 21.15
N LEU A 427 -17.50 -5.42 20.96
CA LEU A 427 -18.15 -5.48 19.65
C LEU A 427 -17.53 -4.52 18.65
N MET A 428 -17.15 -3.31 19.07
CA MET A 428 -16.43 -2.38 18.20
C MET A 428 -15.09 -2.96 17.79
N GLU A 429 -14.27 -3.41 18.74
CA GLU A 429 -12.93 -3.95 18.45
C GLU A 429 -12.98 -5.17 17.52
N MET A 430 -14.03 -5.99 17.66
CA MET A 430 -14.32 -7.08 16.73
C MET A 430 -14.73 -6.55 15.35
N GLY A 431 -15.80 -5.77 15.29
CA GLY A 431 -16.36 -5.28 14.03
C GLY A 431 -15.38 -4.45 13.20
N SER A 432 -14.44 -3.76 13.85
CA SER A 432 -13.55 -2.80 13.18
C SER A 432 -12.42 -3.47 12.41
N LYS A 433 -12.10 -4.71 12.78
CA LYS A 433 -11.02 -5.47 12.15
C LYS A 433 -11.50 -6.27 10.94
N ASN A 434 -12.82 -6.44 10.76
CA ASN A 434 -13.35 -7.30 9.72
C ASN A 434 -14.79 -6.93 9.32
N GLN A 435 -14.99 -6.67 8.02
CA GLN A 435 -16.31 -6.27 7.49
C GLN A 435 -17.40 -7.33 7.73
N GLU A 436 -17.04 -8.61 7.72
CA GLU A 436 -17.98 -9.69 7.99
C GLU A 436 -18.44 -9.66 9.46
N MET A 437 -17.55 -9.37 10.41
CA MET A 437 -17.90 -9.17 11.82
C MET A 437 -18.88 -8.03 11.98
N PHE A 438 -18.56 -6.91 11.35
CA PHE A 438 -19.43 -5.74 11.35
C PHE A 438 -20.83 -6.10 10.83
N LEU A 439 -20.94 -6.80 9.70
CA LEU A 439 -22.23 -7.21 9.14
C LEU A 439 -23.00 -8.16 10.08
N MET A 440 -22.31 -9.09 10.74
CA MET A 440 -22.94 -9.98 11.72
C MET A 440 -23.46 -9.20 12.94
N ILE A 441 -22.71 -8.21 13.42
CA ILE A 441 -23.13 -7.33 14.52
C ILE A 441 -24.34 -6.50 14.09
N GLN A 442 -24.31 -5.92 12.90
CA GLN A 442 -25.39 -5.10 12.34
C GLN A 442 -26.68 -5.90 12.12
N GLN A 443 -26.57 -7.16 11.71
CA GLN A 443 -27.73 -8.04 11.48
C GLN A 443 -28.35 -8.56 12.77
N ASN A 444 -27.65 -8.44 13.91
CA ASN A 444 -28.14 -8.89 15.21
C ASN A 444 -28.57 -7.67 16.07
N PRO A 445 -29.89 -7.42 16.24
CA PRO A 445 -30.38 -6.27 16.98
C PRO A 445 -29.83 -6.19 18.41
N LEU A 446 -29.65 -7.34 19.09
CA LEU A 446 -29.15 -7.36 20.47
C LEU A 446 -27.68 -6.94 20.60
N LEU A 447 -26.89 -7.11 19.54
CA LEU A 447 -25.51 -6.66 19.49
C LEU A 447 -25.46 -5.20 19.01
N TRP A 448 -26.22 -4.87 17.99
CA TRP A 448 -26.29 -3.52 17.43
C TRP A 448 -26.76 -2.47 18.44
N ASP A 449 -27.77 -2.80 19.24
CA ASP A 449 -28.34 -1.87 20.23
C ASP A 449 -27.35 -1.50 21.34
N ARG A 450 -26.31 -2.33 21.57
CA ARG A 450 -25.25 -2.07 22.57
C ARG A 450 -24.27 -0.99 22.14
N LEU A 451 -24.18 -0.69 20.85
CA LEU A 451 -23.26 0.32 20.33
C LEU A 451 -23.83 1.72 20.58
N ASP A 452 -23.00 2.61 21.11
CA ASP A 452 -23.33 4.03 21.22
C ASP A 452 -22.90 4.80 19.96
N THR A 453 -23.04 6.13 20.01
CA THR A 453 -22.67 7.06 18.95
C THR A 453 -21.23 6.92 18.47
N GLU A 454 -20.27 6.79 19.39
CA GLU A 454 -18.84 6.85 19.10
C GLU A 454 -18.43 5.60 18.31
N HIS A 455 -18.84 4.43 18.80
CA HIS A 455 -18.59 3.16 18.13
C HIS A 455 -19.17 3.11 16.71
N LEU A 456 -20.35 3.70 16.50
CA LEU A 456 -21.01 3.74 15.19
C LEU A 456 -20.27 4.61 14.18
N LEU A 457 -19.57 5.65 14.64
CA LEU A 457 -18.76 6.52 13.79
C LEU A 457 -17.44 5.90 13.41
N ASP A 458 -16.81 5.19 14.34
CA ASP A 458 -15.61 4.39 14.04
C ASP A 458 -15.89 3.39 12.90
N PHE A 459 -17.07 2.76 12.92
CA PHE A 459 -17.49 1.91 11.80
C PHE A 459 -17.71 2.67 10.50
N HIS A 460 -18.17 3.94 10.53
CA HIS A 460 -18.30 4.73 9.31
C HIS A 460 -16.99 4.89 8.58
N HIS A 461 -15.97 5.33 9.32
CA HIS A 461 -14.66 5.65 8.76
C HIS A 461 -14.04 4.42 8.08
N GLN A 462 -14.34 3.24 8.59
CA GLN A 462 -13.87 1.97 8.04
C GLN A 462 -14.76 1.43 6.92
N TYR A 463 -16.07 1.68 6.99
CA TYR A 463 -17.07 1.18 6.04
C TYR A 463 -17.95 2.33 5.49
N PRO A 464 -17.49 3.07 4.46
CA PRO A 464 -18.17 4.27 3.94
C PRO A 464 -19.61 4.03 3.45
N GLY A 465 -19.96 2.79 3.09
CA GLY A 465 -21.32 2.39 2.73
C GLY A 465 -22.36 2.59 3.84
N LEU A 466 -21.92 2.87 5.09
CA LEU A 466 -22.80 3.13 6.22
C LEU A 466 -23.34 4.55 6.30
N HIS A 467 -22.94 5.44 5.39
CA HIS A 467 -23.30 6.85 5.44
C HIS A 467 -24.82 7.06 5.65
N GLU A 468 -25.65 6.41 4.82
CA GLU A 468 -27.11 6.57 4.92
C GLU A 468 -27.70 5.97 6.20
N THR A 469 -27.15 4.86 6.68
CA THR A 469 -27.59 4.20 7.92
C THR A 469 -27.27 5.07 9.13
N LEU A 470 -26.09 5.69 9.16
CA LEU A 470 -25.63 6.53 10.26
C LEU A 470 -26.29 7.91 10.27
N MET A 471 -26.55 8.49 9.10
CA MET A 471 -27.29 9.75 8.99
C MET A 471 -28.74 9.64 9.50
N LYS A 472 -29.30 8.42 9.54
CA LYS A 472 -30.63 8.13 10.10
C LYS A 472 -30.58 7.70 11.57
N ASN A 473 -29.40 7.54 12.15
CA ASN A 473 -29.25 7.05 13.51
C ASN A 473 -29.31 8.22 14.50
N ASP A 474 -30.31 8.18 15.39
CA ASP A 474 -30.54 9.22 16.40
C ASP A 474 -29.37 9.40 17.38
N LYS A 475 -28.49 8.40 17.48
CA LYS A 475 -27.28 8.46 18.32
C LYS A 475 -26.21 9.39 17.71
N VAL A 476 -26.13 9.60 16.40
CA VAL A 476 -25.04 10.38 15.78
C VAL A 476 -25.18 11.89 16.05
N ASN A 477 -24.24 12.45 16.82
CA ASN A 477 -24.23 13.87 17.22
C ASN A 477 -23.89 14.82 16.04
N GLU A 478 -24.01 16.13 16.28
CA GLU A 478 -23.90 17.15 15.23
C GLU A 478 -22.48 17.34 14.68
N ILE A 479 -21.44 17.27 15.51
CA ILE A 479 -20.03 17.42 15.08
C ILE A 479 -19.66 16.31 14.11
N ASN A 480 -20.03 15.08 14.43
CA ASN A 480 -19.71 13.93 13.61
C ASN A 480 -20.50 13.95 12.29
N ARG A 481 -21.69 14.56 12.27
CA ARG A 481 -22.40 14.83 11.01
C ARG A 481 -21.66 15.82 10.11
N VAL A 482 -20.86 16.75 10.64
CA VAL A 482 -20.07 17.69 9.82
C VAL A 482 -18.96 16.95 9.09
N GLU A 483 -18.22 16.07 9.77
CA GLU A 483 -17.14 15.29 9.15
C GLU A 483 -17.67 14.35 8.06
N LEU A 484 -18.75 13.61 8.37
CA LEU A 484 -19.48 12.78 7.41
C LEU A 484 -19.93 13.59 6.17
N LYS A 485 -20.40 14.83 6.39
CA LYS A 485 -20.78 15.72 5.30
C LYS A 485 -19.57 16.14 4.46
N CYS A 486 -18.40 16.40 5.07
CA CYS A 486 -17.20 16.77 4.34
C CYS A 486 -16.69 15.62 3.44
N GLU A 487 -16.63 14.39 3.94
CA GLU A 487 -16.26 13.23 3.11
C GLU A 487 -17.27 13.02 1.96
N HIS A 488 -18.56 13.13 2.28
CA HIS A 488 -19.61 13.06 1.26
C HIS A 488 -19.48 14.17 0.21
N GLN A 489 -19.20 15.41 0.62
CA GLN A 489 -18.96 16.54 -0.28
C GLN A 489 -17.73 16.33 -1.17
N LEU A 490 -16.65 15.73 -0.66
CA LEU A 490 -15.50 15.37 -1.48
C LEU A 490 -15.90 14.34 -2.54
N ARG A 491 -16.54 13.25 -2.15
CA ARG A 491 -16.97 12.19 -3.08
C ARG A 491 -17.90 12.72 -4.15
N GLU A 492 -18.85 13.58 -3.76
CA GLU A 492 -19.76 14.25 -4.68
C GLU A 492 -19.02 15.24 -5.58
N GLY A 493 -18.08 16.02 -5.04
CA GLY A 493 -17.23 16.92 -5.81
C GLY A 493 -16.41 16.18 -6.86
N VAL A 494 -15.77 15.07 -6.48
CA VAL A 494 -15.07 14.14 -7.40
C VAL A 494 -16.03 13.67 -8.48
N HIS A 495 -17.22 13.20 -8.11
CA HIS A 495 -18.23 12.74 -9.05
C HIS A 495 -18.62 13.81 -10.08
N GLN A 496 -18.98 15.01 -9.59
CA GLN A 496 -19.48 16.09 -10.43
C GLN A 496 -18.40 16.64 -11.35
N ILE A 497 -17.17 16.82 -10.84
CA ILE A 497 -16.05 17.29 -11.64
C ILE A 497 -15.67 16.23 -12.69
N ALA A 498 -15.59 14.96 -12.31
CA ALA A 498 -15.30 13.86 -13.24
C ALA A 498 -16.36 13.77 -14.34
N LYS A 499 -17.65 13.89 -13.98
CA LYS A 499 -18.78 13.95 -14.91
C LYS A 499 -18.71 15.16 -15.84
N ALA A 500 -18.31 16.33 -15.35
CA ALA A 500 -18.16 17.54 -16.17
C ALA A 500 -16.97 17.46 -17.14
N LEU A 501 -15.89 16.79 -16.74
CA LEU A 501 -14.73 16.53 -17.59
C LEU A 501 -15.00 15.43 -18.62
N TYR A 502 -15.88 14.50 -18.30
CA TYR A 502 -16.35 13.48 -19.23
C TYR A 502 -17.37 14.07 -20.21
N VAL A 503 -16.90 14.48 -21.38
CA VAL A 503 -17.78 14.75 -22.52
C VAL A 503 -18.00 13.43 -23.27
N PRO A 504 -19.23 12.88 -23.32
CA PRO A 504 -19.50 11.67 -24.09
C PRO A 504 -19.08 11.92 -25.54
N ASN A 505 -18.21 11.07 -26.08
CA ASN A 505 -17.66 11.20 -27.43
C ASN A 505 -18.70 10.98 -28.55
N GLU A 506 -19.99 10.96 -28.22
CA GLU A 506 -21.09 10.69 -29.15
C GLU A 506 -21.13 11.69 -30.32
N ASN A 507 -20.56 12.89 -30.16
CA ASN A 507 -20.53 13.91 -31.23
C ASN A 507 -19.26 13.92 -32.11
N LYS A 508 -18.20 13.17 -31.78
CA LYS A 508 -16.96 13.15 -32.62
C LYS A 508 -16.99 12.12 -33.75
N VAL A 509 -17.90 11.14 -33.72
CA VAL A 509 -17.98 10.09 -34.75
C VAL A 509 -18.72 10.56 -36.01
N CYS A 510 -19.62 11.54 -35.92
CA CYS A 510 -20.39 12.01 -37.10
C CYS A 510 -19.69 13.03 -38.01
N ALA A 511 -18.51 13.56 -37.64
CA ALA A 511 -17.87 14.64 -38.41
C ALA A 511 -16.95 14.18 -39.57
N ARG A 512 -16.72 12.88 -39.77
CA ARG A 512 -15.75 12.38 -40.79
C ARG A 512 -16.34 11.77 -42.07
N THR A 513 -17.64 11.80 -42.28
CA THR A 513 -18.25 11.37 -43.54
C THR A 513 -19.06 12.50 -44.18
N ARG A 514 -18.37 13.50 -44.75
CA ARG A 514 -19.00 14.29 -45.83
C ARG A 514 -18.88 13.48 -47.13
N PRO A 515 -19.99 13.15 -47.82
CA PRO A 515 -19.92 12.46 -49.09
C PRO A 515 -19.31 13.37 -50.15
N VAL A 516 -18.34 12.84 -50.90
CA VAL A 516 -17.80 13.48 -52.11
C VAL A 516 -18.95 13.61 -53.12
N PRO A 517 -19.25 14.80 -53.66
CA PRO A 517 -20.31 14.94 -54.65
C PRO A 517 -19.90 14.25 -55.94
N ARG A 518 -20.70 13.26 -56.37
CA ARG A 518 -20.58 12.66 -57.70
C ARG A 518 -20.88 13.72 -58.76
N ARG A 519 -19.90 14.06 -59.60
CA ARG A 519 -20.13 14.86 -60.81
C ARG A 519 -20.95 14.02 -61.80
N ARG A 520 -21.96 14.66 -62.39
CA ARG A 520 -22.60 14.22 -63.64
C ARG A 520 -21.78 14.71 -64.82
#